data_AF-A0A1F5V0A3-F1
#
_entry.id   AF-A0A1F5V0A3-F1
#
_cell.length_a   1.000
_cell.length_b   1.000
_cell.length_c   1.000
_cell.angle_alpha   90.00
_cell.angle_beta   90.00
_cell.angle_gamma   90.00
#
_symmetry.space_group_name_H-M   'P 1'
#
loop_
_entity.id
_entity.type
_entity.pdbx_description
1 polymer ?
#
loop_
_entity_poly.entity_id
_entity_poly.type
_entity_poly.pdbx_seq_one_letter_code
_entity_poly.pdbx_strand_id
1 'polypeptide(L)'
;MKKQNISKLKIVAVLVSVVLLGLLFVIYFASDLAREVEGRKNVERCRLLKVGMTRSQVRGIMKATPMSMHAEENITETWYFEGPHAASTAPHVIFDKQTGKAIKIICDDSGIQVLEKKDDIKSKSEESIPEGKKYGNVTPIKKELENEILKQLNKSAFIVETNILTQTPKARALVAWMIDPEKVPLMTENAYTCPEYSRGNHYSGPLRISLLDLTTLKIINTLDVINGRGKDKFDLPYRIKGNNWENYHNPDLSAWYKISKKPFTEEEWDNPPIMWLKDYNGDGKLLEFGLFDQIACMGIYTCCIGYSEKQDNVIFYKVDDKDWADYLFREKQKRPGEWEFEVDYRGRGGGLAKTKVKYNKEKECFETVK
;
A
#
# COMPACT_ATOMS: atom_id res chain seq x y z
N MET A 1 -34.16 -42.28 -54.86
CA MET A 1 -33.55 -40.94 -55.06
C MET A 1 -32.98 -40.42 -53.75
N LYS A 2 -31.68 -40.61 -53.45
CA LYS A 2 -31.06 -40.09 -52.20
C LYS A 2 -29.53 -39.90 -52.28
N LYS A 3 -29.01 -39.51 -53.45
CA LYS A 3 -27.55 -39.34 -53.67
C LYS A 3 -27.10 -37.91 -54.03
N GLN A 4 -28.01 -36.94 -54.15
CA GLN A 4 -27.68 -35.62 -54.74
C GLN A 4 -27.44 -34.47 -53.72
N ASN A 5 -27.80 -34.64 -52.44
CA ASN A 5 -27.68 -33.56 -51.44
C ASN A 5 -26.38 -33.54 -50.63
N ILE A 6 -25.57 -34.61 -50.69
CA ILE A 6 -24.33 -34.70 -49.90
C ILE A 6 -23.19 -33.87 -50.54
N SER A 7 -23.20 -33.65 -51.87
CA SER A 7 -22.14 -32.88 -52.53
C SER A 7 -22.26 -31.37 -52.28
N LYS A 8 -23.48 -30.82 -52.29
CA LYS A 8 -23.72 -29.38 -52.05
C LYS A 8 -23.33 -28.97 -50.63
N LEU A 9 -23.61 -29.81 -49.63
CA LEU A 9 -23.26 -29.54 -48.23
C LEU A 9 -21.74 -29.52 -48.02
N LYS A 10 -21.00 -30.42 -48.68
CA LYS A 10 -19.53 -30.44 -48.65
C LYS A 10 -18.92 -29.22 -49.33
N ILE A 11 -19.48 -28.78 -50.46
CA ILE A 11 -19.02 -27.59 -51.18
C ILE A 11 -19.23 -26.32 -50.32
N VAL A 12 -20.38 -26.20 -49.66
CA VAL A 12 -20.65 -25.07 -48.75
C VAL A 12 -19.71 -25.10 -47.54
N ALA A 13 -19.46 -26.26 -46.95
CA ALA A 13 -18.53 -26.37 -45.82
C ALA A 13 -17.09 -25.99 -46.19
N VAL A 14 -16.64 -26.36 -47.39
CA VAL A 14 -15.31 -25.98 -47.90
C VAL A 14 -15.23 -24.47 -48.15
N LEU A 15 -16.27 -23.87 -48.76
CA LEU A 15 -16.33 -22.43 -48.99
C LEU A 15 -16.31 -21.63 -47.68
N VAL A 16 -17.08 -22.04 -46.68
CA VAL A 16 -17.09 -21.40 -45.35
C VAL A 16 -15.72 -21.51 -44.69
N SER A 17 -15.06 -22.66 -44.78
CA SER A 17 -13.72 -22.87 -44.20
C SER A 17 -12.65 -22.00 -44.86
N VAL A 18 -12.69 -21.84 -46.19
CA VAL A 18 -11.76 -20.98 -46.93
C VAL A 18 -11.96 -19.50 -46.57
N VAL A 19 -13.22 -19.06 -46.43
CA VAL A 19 -13.52 -17.68 -46.00
C VAL A 19 -13.05 -17.41 -44.57
N LEU A 20 -13.24 -18.37 -43.65
CA LEU A 20 -12.77 -18.26 -42.27
C LEU A 20 -11.24 -18.22 -42.17
N LEU A 21 -10.55 -19.07 -42.94
CA LEU A 21 -9.09 -19.04 -43.04
C LEU A 21 -8.57 -17.73 -43.63
N GLY A 22 -9.24 -17.18 -44.65
CA GLY A 22 -8.92 -15.87 -45.21
C GLY A 22 -9.09 -14.74 -44.18
N LEU A 23 -10.18 -14.75 -43.41
CA LEU A 23 -10.42 -13.77 -42.34
C LEU A 23 -9.36 -13.86 -41.22
N LEU A 24 -9.00 -15.06 -40.80
CA LEU A 24 -7.94 -15.27 -39.80
C LEU A 24 -6.59 -14.77 -40.32
N PHE A 25 -6.29 -14.97 -41.59
CA PHE A 25 -5.07 -14.47 -42.21
C PHE A 25 -5.04 -12.94 -42.27
N VAL A 26 -6.17 -12.30 -42.60
CA VAL A 26 -6.32 -10.84 -42.58
C VAL A 26 -6.16 -10.28 -41.16
N ILE A 27 -6.75 -10.93 -40.15
CA ILE A 27 -6.60 -10.52 -38.75
C ILE A 27 -5.14 -10.67 -38.29
N TYR A 28 -4.48 -11.77 -38.64
CA TYR A 28 -3.07 -12.01 -38.32
C TYR A 28 -2.17 -10.94 -38.95
N PHE A 29 -2.33 -10.66 -40.26
CA PHE A 29 -1.57 -9.61 -40.93
C PHE A 29 -1.87 -8.22 -40.39
N ALA A 30 -3.12 -7.90 -40.07
CA ALA A 30 -3.47 -6.62 -39.45
C ALA A 30 -2.82 -6.46 -38.07
N SER A 31 -2.72 -7.55 -37.29
CA SER A 31 -2.05 -7.54 -35.99
C SER A 31 -0.53 -7.42 -36.09
N ASP A 32 0.08 -8.00 -37.12
CA ASP A 32 1.52 -7.93 -37.36
C ASP A 32 1.91 -6.54 -37.87
N LEU A 33 1.10 -5.96 -38.78
CA LEU A 33 1.27 -4.57 -39.23
C LEU A 33 1.07 -3.58 -38.08
N ALA A 34 0.09 -3.81 -37.19
CA ALA A 34 -0.12 -2.99 -36.00
C ALA A 34 1.10 -3.05 -35.07
N ARG A 35 1.69 -4.24 -34.85
CA ARG A 35 2.94 -4.40 -34.08
C ARG A 35 4.12 -3.66 -34.71
N GLU A 36 4.24 -3.70 -36.04
CA GLU A 36 5.33 -3.00 -36.74
C GLU A 36 5.16 -1.47 -36.67
N VAL A 37 3.91 -0.97 -36.75
CA VAL A 37 3.58 0.46 -36.60
C VAL A 37 3.78 0.95 -35.16
N GLU A 38 3.40 0.15 -34.16
CA GLU A 38 3.67 0.41 -32.73
C GLU A 38 5.19 0.46 -32.47
N GLY A 39 5.93 -0.49 -33.05
CA GLY A 39 7.40 -0.54 -33.00
C GLY A 39 8.07 0.69 -33.61
N ARG A 40 7.58 1.20 -34.75
CA ARG A 40 8.09 2.45 -35.35
C ARG A 40 7.69 3.70 -34.56
N LYS A 41 6.48 3.75 -33.97
CA LYS A 41 6.05 4.84 -33.09
C LYS A 41 6.87 4.93 -31.80
N ASN A 42 7.38 3.80 -31.29
CA ASN A 42 8.25 3.77 -30.10
C ASN A 42 9.69 4.24 -30.38
N VAL A 43 10.18 4.12 -31.62
CA VAL A 43 11.53 4.60 -32.02
C VAL A 43 11.59 6.13 -32.11
N GLU A 44 10.47 6.82 -32.34
CA GLU A 44 10.42 8.30 -32.32
C GLU A 44 10.50 8.92 -30.90
N ARG A 45 10.34 8.12 -29.82
CA ARG A 45 10.18 8.61 -28.43
C ARG A 45 11.49 8.83 -27.66
N CYS A 46 12.65 8.55 -28.27
CA CYS A 46 14.01 8.72 -27.72
C CYS A 46 15.01 9.32 -28.73
N ARG A 47 14.57 10.33 -29.49
CA ARG A 47 15.28 10.87 -30.66
C ARG A 47 16.75 11.28 -30.41
N LEU A 48 17.10 11.65 -29.16
CA LEU A 48 18.46 12.09 -28.80
C LEU A 48 19.38 10.96 -28.36
N LEU A 49 18.86 9.83 -27.87
CA LEU A 49 19.68 8.69 -27.44
C LEU A 49 19.90 7.73 -28.63
N LYS A 50 21.15 7.30 -28.85
CA LYS A 50 21.51 6.41 -29.97
C LYS A 50 22.43 5.27 -29.53
N VAL A 51 22.24 4.10 -30.12
CA VAL A 51 23.15 2.96 -29.99
C VAL A 51 24.55 3.41 -30.43
N GLY A 52 25.57 2.98 -29.69
CA GLY A 52 26.96 3.38 -29.87
C GLY A 52 27.42 4.56 -29.00
N MET A 53 26.50 5.26 -28.32
CA MET A 53 26.85 6.34 -27.41
C MET A 53 27.63 5.85 -26.18
N THR A 54 28.59 6.66 -25.74
CA THR A 54 29.31 6.45 -24.49
C THR A 54 28.47 6.87 -23.28
N ARG A 55 28.80 6.35 -22.11
CA ARG A 55 28.23 6.78 -20.82
C ARG A 55 28.22 8.30 -20.63
N SER A 56 29.30 8.98 -21.01
CA SER A 56 29.40 10.44 -20.91
C SER A 56 28.45 11.16 -21.85
N GLN A 57 28.27 10.66 -23.07
CA GLN A 57 27.32 11.23 -24.03
C GLN A 57 25.88 11.03 -23.56
N VAL A 58 25.56 9.85 -23.02
CA VAL A 58 24.23 9.57 -22.45
C VAL A 58 23.94 10.46 -21.25
N ARG A 59 24.88 10.64 -20.30
CA ARG A 59 24.72 11.59 -19.18
C ARG A 59 24.57 13.04 -19.66
N GLY A 60 25.34 13.45 -20.67
CA GLY A 60 25.26 14.80 -21.22
C GLY A 60 23.90 15.12 -21.86
N ILE A 61 23.29 14.11 -22.49
CA ILE A 61 21.96 14.24 -23.12
C ILE A 61 20.85 14.20 -22.06
N MET A 62 20.94 13.28 -21.10
CA MET A 62 19.93 13.15 -20.05
C MET A 62 19.98 14.29 -19.01
N LYS A 63 21.14 14.95 -18.86
CA LYS A 63 21.41 15.97 -17.83
C LYS A 63 21.02 15.53 -16.40
N ALA A 64 20.99 14.22 -16.19
CA ALA A 64 20.58 13.58 -14.95
C ALA A 64 21.48 12.40 -14.65
N THR A 65 21.62 12.07 -13.38
CA THR A 65 22.23 10.84 -12.93
C THR A 65 21.22 9.70 -13.09
N PRO A 66 21.62 8.49 -13.55
CA PRO A 66 20.72 7.34 -13.54
C PRO A 66 20.18 7.09 -12.12
N MET A 67 18.87 6.83 -12.01
CA MET A 67 18.23 6.44 -10.74
C MET A 67 18.80 5.13 -10.20
N SER A 68 19.08 4.19 -11.10
CA SER A 68 19.73 2.93 -10.76
C SER A 68 20.63 2.46 -11.88
N MET A 69 21.62 1.67 -11.50
CA MET A 69 22.54 0.99 -12.40
C MET A 69 22.55 -0.48 -12.00
N HIS A 70 22.23 -1.36 -12.93
CA HIS A 70 22.30 -2.80 -12.73
C HIS A 70 23.43 -3.36 -13.56
N ALA A 71 24.32 -4.08 -12.91
CA ALA A 71 25.48 -4.67 -13.52
C ALA A 71 25.28 -6.19 -13.48
N GLU A 72 25.02 -6.80 -14.64
CA GLU A 72 25.19 -8.25 -14.77
C GLU A 72 26.70 -8.56 -14.79
N GLU A 73 27.10 -9.66 -14.17
CA GLU A 73 28.51 -10.02 -14.05
C GLU A 73 29.17 -10.10 -15.44
N ASN A 74 30.20 -9.28 -15.65
CA ASN A 74 31.12 -9.25 -16.79
C ASN A 74 30.60 -8.96 -18.22
N ILE A 75 29.29 -8.75 -18.43
CA ILE A 75 28.75 -8.60 -19.80
C ILE A 75 28.12 -7.22 -20.03
N THR A 76 27.09 -6.86 -19.26
CA THR A 76 26.33 -5.61 -19.50
C THR A 76 26.18 -4.76 -18.24
N GLU A 77 25.88 -3.49 -18.47
CA GLU A 77 25.48 -2.53 -17.45
C GLU A 77 24.25 -1.77 -17.94
N THR A 78 23.15 -1.84 -17.18
CA THR A 78 21.88 -1.20 -17.53
C THR A 78 21.67 0.02 -16.65
N TRP A 79 21.39 1.16 -17.27
CA TRP A 79 21.09 2.42 -16.60
C TRP A 79 19.62 2.77 -16.75
N TYR A 80 19.02 3.20 -15.65
CA TYR A 80 17.61 3.58 -15.55
C TYR A 80 17.52 5.07 -15.25
N PHE A 81 16.72 5.82 -16.02
CA PHE A 81 16.53 7.25 -15.83
C PHE A 81 15.08 7.59 -15.50
N GLU A 82 14.84 8.64 -14.72
CA GLU A 82 13.50 9.19 -14.49
C GLU A 82 13.01 9.95 -15.75
N GLY A 83 11.70 10.10 -15.92
CA GLY A 83 11.05 10.74 -17.08
C GLY A 83 11.61 12.14 -17.45
N PRO A 84 11.56 12.59 -18.71
CA PRO A 84 12.83 13.02 -19.30
C PRO A 84 12.94 14.50 -19.66
N HIS A 85 14.16 15.01 -19.54
CA HIS A 85 14.64 16.23 -20.23
C HIS A 85 14.93 15.98 -21.74
N ALA A 86 15.07 14.72 -22.20
CA ALA A 86 15.55 14.37 -23.56
C ALA A 86 14.80 13.21 -24.28
N ALA A 87 13.71 12.72 -23.70
CA ALA A 87 12.85 11.62 -24.17
C ALA A 87 11.39 11.90 -23.74
N SER A 88 10.43 11.10 -24.20
CA SER A 88 9.02 11.24 -23.79
C SER A 88 8.59 10.23 -22.72
N THR A 89 9.45 9.26 -22.40
CA THR A 89 9.28 8.19 -21.39
C THR A 89 10.62 7.94 -20.70
N ALA A 90 10.60 7.39 -19.48
CA ALA A 90 11.80 7.02 -18.72
C ALA A 90 12.65 5.99 -19.49
N PRO A 91 13.80 6.36 -20.09
CA PRO A 91 14.55 5.45 -20.94
C PRO A 91 15.45 4.52 -20.12
N HIS A 92 15.65 3.31 -20.65
CA HIS A 92 16.68 2.38 -20.16
C HIS A 92 17.78 2.25 -21.20
N VAL A 93 19.04 2.41 -20.78
CA VAL A 93 20.20 2.30 -21.68
C VAL A 93 21.08 1.16 -21.20
N ILE A 94 21.31 0.18 -22.07
CA ILE A 94 22.16 -0.98 -21.80
C ILE A 94 23.50 -0.75 -22.49
N PHE A 95 24.56 -0.79 -21.70
CA PHE A 95 25.94 -0.66 -22.13
C PHE A 95 26.62 -2.02 -22.15
N ASP A 96 27.44 -2.24 -23.16
CA ASP A 96 28.43 -3.30 -23.14
C ASP A 96 29.61 -2.87 -22.24
N LYS A 97 30.01 -3.72 -21.28
CA LYS A 97 31.07 -3.37 -20.32
C LYS A 97 32.47 -3.34 -20.94
N GLN A 98 32.72 -4.13 -21.98
CA GLN A 98 34.03 -4.24 -22.62
C GLN A 98 34.34 -3.03 -23.52
N THR A 99 33.34 -2.59 -24.27
CA THR A 99 33.44 -1.49 -25.24
C THR A 99 32.99 -0.15 -24.65
N GLY A 100 32.19 -0.19 -23.58
CA GLY A 100 31.64 0.98 -22.90
C GLY A 100 30.59 1.75 -23.71
N LYS A 101 30.05 1.14 -24.76
CA LYS A 101 29.06 1.74 -25.66
C LYS A 101 27.66 1.21 -25.38
N ALA A 102 26.67 2.06 -25.57
CA ALA A 102 25.26 1.67 -25.54
C ALA A 102 24.98 0.67 -26.66
N ILE A 103 24.53 -0.52 -26.32
CA ILE A 103 24.18 -1.58 -27.28
C ILE A 103 22.67 -1.68 -27.49
N LYS A 104 21.88 -1.20 -26.52
CA LYS A 104 20.42 -1.18 -26.60
C LYS A 104 19.87 -0.01 -25.83
N ILE A 105 18.84 0.61 -26.39
CA ILE A 105 18.07 1.69 -25.77
C ILE A 105 16.61 1.27 -25.82
N ILE A 106 15.95 1.28 -24.67
CA ILE A 106 14.57 0.88 -24.49
C ILE A 106 13.80 2.12 -24.03
N CYS A 107 12.75 2.44 -24.78
CA CYS A 107 11.98 3.69 -24.63
C CYS A 107 10.47 3.44 -24.64
N ASP A 108 10.08 2.26 -24.18
CA ASP A 108 8.71 1.86 -23.95
C ASP A 108 8.56 1.44 -22.47
N ASP A 109 7.31 1.36 -22.02
CA ASP A 109 6.98 0.94 -20.65
C ASP A 109 7.25 -0.58 -20.44
N SER A 110 7.88 -1.27 -21.39
CA SER A 110 8.09 -2.73 -21.39
C SER A 110 9.24 -3.19 -20.48
N GLY A 111 10.08 -2.28 -20.01
CA GLY A 111 11.15 -2.56 -19.02
C GLY A 111 10.65 -3.16 -17.70
N ILE A 112 9.34 -3.15 -17.47
CA ILE A 112 8.67 -3.73 -16.30
C ILE A 112 8.56 -5.27 -16.40
N GLN A 113 8.59 -5.88 -17.59
CA GLN A 113 8.27 -7.31 -17.75
C GLN A 113 9.41 -8.32 -17.54
N VAL A 114 10.68 -7.89 -17.41
CA VAL A 114 11.82 -8.84 -17.31
C VAL A 114 12.02 -9.39 -15.88
N LEU A 115 11.35 -8.82 -14.87
CA LEU A 115 11.44 -9.28 -13.47
C LEU A 115 10.39 -10.36 -13.10
N GLU A 116 9.54 -10.80 -14.03
CA GLU A 116 8.44 -11.75 -13.75
C GLU A 116 8.78 -13.24 -13.96
N LYS A 117 10.03 -13.64 -14.21
CA LYS A 117 10.38 -15.07 -14.23
C LYS A 117 10.59 -15.61 -12.82
N LYS A 118 9.48 -16.12 -12.28
CA LYS A 118 9.28 -16.93 -11.07
C LYS A 118 10.31 -18.05 -10.91
N ASP A 119 10.95 -18.08 -9.75
CA ASP A 119 11.27 -19.34 -9.08
C ASP A 119 10.04 -19.79 -8.27
N ASP A 120 9.60 -21.02 -8.52
CA ASP A 120 8.48 -21.68 -7.87
C ASP A 120 8.74 -21.90 -6.37
N ILE A 121 8.24 -20.98 -5.53
CA ILE A 121 7.99 -21.26 -4.12
C ILE A 121 6.48 -21.21 -3.90
N LYS A 122 5.89 -22.38 -3.65
CA LYS A 122 4.53 -22.52 -3.10
C LYS A 122 4.46 -21.81 -1.74
N SER A 123 4.03 -20.56 -1.70
CA SER A 123 3.54 -19.91 -0.49
C SER A 123 2.02 -19.81 -0.53
N LYS A 124 1.42 -20.27 0.57
CA LYS A 124 -0.01 -20.31 0.87
C LYS A 124 -0.68 -18.95 0.67
N SER A 125 -1.88 -19.02 0.07
CA SER A 125 -2.99 -18.06 0.13
C SER A 125 -2.73 -16.73 0.86
N GLU A 126 -2.32 -15.71 0.11
CA GLU A 126 -2.62 -14.33 0.47
C GLU A 126 -4.11 -14.10 0.19
N GLU A 127 -4.85 -13.79 1.24
CA GLU A 127 -6.25 -13.41 1.16
C GLU A 127 -6.35 -12.08 0.43
N SER A 128 -6.68 -12.13 -0.87
CA SER A 128 -6.86 -10.94 -1.70
C SER A 128 -7.99 -10.08 -1.14
N ILE A 129 -7.70 -8.80 -0.87
CA ILE A 129 -8.71 -7.78 -0.57
C ILE A 129 -9.77 -7.86 -1.70
N PRO A 130 -11.05 -8.15 -1.39
CA PRO A 130 -12.07 -8.28 -2.41
C PRO A 130 -12.16 -7.00 -3.24
N GLU A 131 -12.16 -7.14 -4.57
CA GLU A 131 -12.40 -6.04 -5.50
C GLU A 131 -13.68 -5.29 -5.09
N GLY A 132 -13.56 -4.00 -4.78
CA GLY A 132 -14.71 -3.11 -4.56
C GLY A 132 -14.89 -2.53 -3.15
N LYS A 133 -14.11 -2.94 -2.13
CA LYS A 133 -14.01 -2.16 -0.87
C LYS A 133 -12.80 -1.25 -0.93
N LYS A 134 -13.03 0.07 -0.93
CA LYS A 134 -11.97 1.11 -0.86
C LYS A 134 -11.03 0.90 0.35
N TYR A 135 -11.59 0.36 1.43
CA TYR A 135 -10.91 0.01 2.66
C TYR A 135 -11.50 -1.27 3.27
N GLY A 136 -10.66 -2.27 3.57
CA GLY A 136 -11.10 -3.51 4.22
C GLY A 136 -11.44 -3.33 5.70
N ASN A 137 -12.27 -4.22 6.25
CA ASN A 137 -12.48 -4.43 7.70
C ASN A 137 -13.03 -3.26 8.53
N VAL A 138 -13.69 -2.28 7.89
CA VAL A 138 -14.53 -1.29 8.59
C VAL A 138 -15.99 -1.58 8.34
N THR A 139 -16.73 -1.76 9.44
CA THR A 139 -18.18 -1.95 9.43
C THR A 139 -18.81 -0.91 10.36
N PRO A 140 -19.24 0.25 9.84
CA PRO A 140 -19.79 1.31 10.68
C PRO A 140 -21.11 0.88 11.33
N ILE A 141 -21.36 1.42 12.53
CA ILE A 141 -22.68 1.35 13.15
C ILE A 141 -23.66 2.18 12.32
N LYS A 142 -24.94 1.81 12.32
CA LYS A 142 -25.99 2.64 11.71
C LYS A 142 -26.00 4.04 12.33
N LYS A 143 -26.03 5.06 11.49
CA LYS A 143 -26.02 6.48 11.89
C LYS A 143 -27.12 6.85 12.89
N GLU A 144 -28.27 6.18 12.81
CA GLU A 144 -29.40 6.35 13.73
C GLU A 144 -29.01 6.10 15.20
N LEU A 145 -28.04 5.21 15.44
CA LEU A 145 -27.58 4.83 16.78
C LEU A 145 -26.48 5.75 17.31
N GLU A 146 -25.83 6.55 16.46
CA GLU A 146 -24.76 7.47 16.88
C GLU A 146 -25.24 8.48 17.92
N ASN A 147 -26.48 8.95 17.82
CA ASN A 147 -27.09 9.86 18.78
C ASN A 147 -27.21 9.24 20.18
N GLU A 148 -27.53 7.94 20.27
CA GLU A 148 -27.61 7.25 21.56
C GLU A 148 -26.23 7.02 22.18
N ILE A 149 -25.21 6.82 21.32
CA ILE A 149 -23.82 6.74 21.75
C ILE A 149 -23.38 8.11 22.29
N LEU A 150 -23.59 9.20 21.54
CA LEU A 150 -23.19 10.56 21.91
C LEU A 150 -23.75 11.00 23.27
N LYS A 151 -24.98 10.60 23.63
CA LYS A 151 -25.58 10.90 24.95
C LYS A 151 -24.78 10.35 26.14
N GLN A 152 -23.93 9.35 25.92
CA GLN A 152 -23.11 8.70 26.94
C GLN A 152 -21.66 9.20 26.95
N LEU A 153 -21.26 9.97 25.93
CA LEU A 153 -19.92 10.52 25.81
C LEU A 153 -19.85 11.92 26.42
N ASN A 154 -18.68 12.55 26.32
CA ASN A 154 -18.51 13.94 26.68
C ASN A 154 -19.48 14.84 25.87
N LYS A 155 -19.96 15.95 26.46
CA LYS A 155 -20.86 16.90 25.77
C LYS A 155 -20.27 17.48 24.48
N SER A 156 -18.95 17.60 24.38
CA SER A 156 -18.25 18.04 23.16
C SER A 156 -17.65 16.89 22.37
N ALA A 157 -18.16 15.66 22.55
CA ALA A 157 -17.69 14.51 21.79
C ALA A 157 -18.03 14.62 20.31
N PHE A 158 -17.02 14.39 19.48
CA PHE A 158 -17.15 14.21 18.04
C PHE A 158 -16.75 12.78 17.69
N ILE A 159 -17.72 11.97 17.24
CA ILE A 159 -17.42 10.60 16.77
C ILE A 159 -16.69 10.70 15.43
N VAL A 160 -15.47 10.15 15.40
CA VAL A 160 -14.64 10.09 14.20
C VAL A 160 -15.01 8.87 13.37
N GLU A 161 -15.10 7.71 14.01
CA GLU A 161 -15.42 6.45 13.34
C GLU A 161 -16.04 5.46 14.34
N THR A 162 -16.88 4.57 13.83
CA THR A 162 -17.35 3.38 14.56
C THR A 162 -17.00 2.13 13.78
N ASN A 163 -16.71 1.02 14.47
CA ASN A 163 -16.41 -0.24 13.82
C ASN A 163 -16.97 -1.43 14.60
N ILE A 164 -17.93 -2.15 14.01
CA ILE A 164 -18.53 -3.37 14.57
C ILE A 164 -17.51 -4.50 14.51
N LEU A 165 -17.32 -5.16 15.64
CA LEU A 165 -16.42 -6.31 15.76
C LEU A 165 -17.16 -7.57 15.32
N THR A 166 -16.94 -7.99 14.07
CA THR A 166 -17.68 -9.10 13.44
C THR A 166 -17.16 -10.50 13.77
N GLN A 167 -15.95 -10.59 14.33
CA GLN A 167 -15.26 -11.86 14.63
C GLN A 167 -15.24 -12.22 16.12
N THR A 168 -16.12 -11.61 16.90
CA THR A 168 -16.32 -11.89 18.34
C THR A 168 -17.71 -12.50 18.56
N PRO A 169 -17.87 -13.44 19.51
CA PRO A 169 -19.18 -13.98 19.87
C PRO A 169 -20.08 -12.94 20.57
N LYS A 170 -19.49 -11.94 21.21
CA LYS A 170 -20.22 -10.83 21.84
C LYS A 170 -20.45 -9.72 20.83
N ALA A 171 -21.68 -9.20 20.77
CA ALA A 171 -22.01 -8.07 19.93
C ALA A 171 -21.34 -6.80 20.48
N ARG A 172 -20.22 -6.42 19.88
CA ARG A 172 -19.35 -5.32 20.32
C ARG A 172 -19.03 -4.40 19.15
N ALA A 173 -18.76 -3.14 19.47
CA ALA A 173 -18.19 -2.20 18.52
C ALA A 173 -17.16 -1.30 19.20
N LEU A 174 -16.18 -0.86 18.43
CA LEU A 174 -15.27 0.20 18.83
C LEU A 174 -15.83 1.55 18.36
N VAL A 175 -15.64 2.57 19.18
CA VAL A 175 -16.02 3.96 18.90
C VAL A 175 -14.81 4.84 19.10
N ALA A 176 -14.26 5.39 18.03
CA ALA A 176 -13.23 6.42 18.08
C ALA A 176 -13.89 7.79 18.10
N TRP A 177 -13.59 8.60 19.10
CA TRP A 177 -14.15 9.93 19.26
C TRP A 177 -13.16 10.90 19.88
N MET A 178 -13.33 12.19 19.58
CA MET A 178 -12.47 13.26 20.06
C MET A 178 -13.26 14.25 20.90
N ILE A 179 -12.61 14.88 21.86
CA ILE A 179 -13.19 15.96 22.66
C ILE A 179 -12.90 17.28 21.94
N ASP A 180 -13.94 17.96 21.46
CA ASP A 180 -13.87 19.28 20.83
C ASP A 180 -12.70 19.43 19.82
N PRO A 181 -12.59 18.56 18.80
CA PRO A 181 -11.43 18.57 17.91
C PRO A 181 -11.40 19.80 17.02
N GLU A 182 -10.21 20.37 16.84
CA GLU A 182 -9.95 21.38 15.83
C GLU A 182 -9.81 20.71 14.46
N LYS A 183 -10.43 21.30 13.43
CA LYS A 183 -10.24 20.86 12.05
C LYS A 183 -9.09 21.61 11.42
N VAL A 184 -7.99 20.92 11.16
CA VAL A 184 -6.73 21.49 10.66
C VAL A 184 -6.55 21.13 9.19
N PRO A 185 -6.76 22.07 8.25
CA PRO A 185 -6.43 21.85 6.85
C PRO A 185 -4.91 21.82 6.66
N LEU A 186 -4.45 21.18 5.59
CA LEU A 186 -3.06 21.32 5.18
C LEU A 186 -2.77 22.77 4.79
N MET A 187 -1.63 23.29 5.25
CA MET A 187 -1.19 24.64 4.95
C MET A 187 -0.98 24.85 3.45
N THR A 188 -0.42 23.85 2.77
CA THR A 188 -0.32 23.81 1.30
C THR A 188 -0.45 22.37 0.82
N GLU A 189 -0.97 22.15 -0.38
CA GLU A 189 -1.02 20.81 -1.00
C GLU A 189 0.37 20.24 -1.35
N ASN A 190 1.38 21.11 -1.32
CA ASN A 190 2.79 20.81 -1.55
C ASN A 190 3.61 20.79 -0.24
N ALA A 191 2.95 20.75 0.92
CA ALA A 191 3.64 20.76 2.20
C ALA A 191 4.54 19.52 2.29
N TYR A 192 5.86 19.76 2.32
CA TYR A 192 6.88 18.72 2.25
C TYR A 192 7.45 18.42 3.64
N THR A 193 6.63 17.83 4.52
CA THR A 193 7.15 17.21 5.74
C THR A 193 6.55 15.84 5.93
N CYS A 194 7.36 14.85 6.36
CA CYS A 194 6.88 13.48 6.56
C CYS A 194 5.65 13.39 7.48
N PRO A 195 5.53 14.16 8.57
CA PRO A 195 4.29 14.21 9.35
C PRO A 195 3.07 14.68 8.56
N GLU A 196 3.20 15.59 7.59
CA GLU A 196 2.07 16.03 6.75
C GLU A 196 1.65 14.94 5.76
N TYR A 197 2.60 14.13 5.27
CA TYR A 197 2.29 12.96 4.44
C TYR A 197 1.44 11.93 5.20
N SER A 198 1.60 11.77 6.52
CA SER A 198 0.84 10.78 7.31
C SER A 198 -0.52 11.24 7.80
N ARG A 199 -0.70 12.53 8.07
CA ARG A 199 -1.95 13.06 8.63
C ARG A 199 -2.82 13.81 7.64
N GLY A 200 -2.26 14.29 6.53
CA GLY A 200 -2.99 15.12 5.58
C GLY A 200 -3.75 16.26 6.27
N ASN A 201 -4.99 16.49 5.86
CA ASN A 201 -5.93 17.29 6.64
C ASN A 201 -6.47 16.43 7.79
N HIS A 202 -6.46 16.97 9.00
CA HIS A 202 -6.69 16.18 10.21
C HIS A 202 -7.54 16.91 11.24
N TYR A 203 -8.18 16.13 12.10
CA TYR A 203 -8.70 16.58 13.37
C TYR A 203 -7.56 16.58 14.40
N SER A 204 -7.53 17.56 15.28
CA SER A 204 -6.53 17.67 16.33
C SER A 204 -7.19 17.92 17.68
N GLY A 205 -6.94 17.05 18.66
CA GLY A 205 -7.57 17.14 19.99
C GLY A 205 -7.40 15.87 20.82
N PRO A 206 -7.90 15.85 22.07
CA PRO A 206 -7.92 14.65 22.91
C PRO A 206 -8.69 13.52 22.23
N LEU A 207 -8.05 12.36 22.05
CA LEU A 207 -8.64 11.17 21.42
C LEU A 207 -9.04 10.14 22.48
N ARG A 208 -10.19 9.53 22.27
CA ARG A 208 -10.77 8.48 23.12
C ARG A 208 -11.21 7.31 22.27
N ILE A 209 -10.98 6.10 22.77
CA ILE A 209 -11.47 4.86 22.15
C ILE A 209 -12.35 4.14 23.16
N SER A 210 -13.61 3.95 22.82
CA SER A 210 -14.57 3.27 23.69
C SER A 210 -14.99 1.91 23.12
N LEU A 211 -15.26 0.96 24.01
CA LEU A 211 -15.96 -0.28 23.67
C LEU A 211 -17.45 -0.10 23.94
N LEU A 212 -18.28 -0.38 22.95
CA LEU A 212 -19.73 -0.35 23.02
C LEU A 212 -20.29 -1.77 23.03
N ASP A 213 -21.20 -2.05 23.96
CA ASP A 213 -22.07 -3.21 23.91
C ASP A 213 -23.24 -2.93 22.95
N LEU A 214 -23.36 -3.66 21.85
CA LEU A 214 -24.41 -3.41 20.83
C LEU A 214 -25.79 -3.94 21.25
N THR A 215 -25.87 -4.80 22.27
CA THR A 215 -27.14 -5.33 22.77
C THR A 215 -27.81 -4.35 23.73
N THR A 216 -27.01 -3.75 24.62
CA THR A 216 -27.50 -2.79 25.63
C THR A 216 -27.30 -1.33 25.22
N LEU A 217 -26.54 -1.08 24.15
CA LEU A 217 -26.07 0.23 23.70
C LEU A 217 -25.33 0.99 24.80
N LYS A 218 -24.60 0.29 25.69
CA LYS A 218 -23.83 0.90 26.77
C LYS A 218 -22.34 0.88 26.48
N ILE A 219 -21.66 1.98 26.81
CA ILE A 219 -20.19 2.01 26.82
C ILE A 219 -19.69 1.16 27.98
N ILE A 220 -18.86 0.16 27.68
CA ILE A 220 -18.26 -0.74 28.67
C ILE A 220 -17.05 -0.07 29.32
N ASN A 221 -16.09 0.37 28.50
CA ASN A 221 -14.91 1.08 28.95
C ASN A 221 -14.40 2.05 27.87
N THR A 222 -13.56 3.00 28.29
CA THR A 222 -12.95 4.01 27.40
C THR A 222 -11.47 4.16 27.73
N LEU A 223 -10.64 4.26 26.70
CA LEU A 223 -9.21 4.58 26.80
C LEU A 223 -8.97 6.05 26.49
N ASP A 224 -8.11 6.68 27.29
CA ASP A 224 -7.50 7.96 26.98
C ASP A 224 -6.26 7.72 26.12
N VAL A 225 -6.22 8.25 24.90
CA VAL A 225 -5.06 8.11 24.01
C VAL A 225 -4.09 9.26 24.23
N ILE A 226 -3.20 9.08 25.19
CA ILE A 226 -2.04 9.96 25.39
C ILE A 226 -1.03 9.64 24.29
N ASN A 227 -0.62 10.62 23.49
CA ASN A 227 0.27 10.37 22.34
C ASN A 227 1.68 9.93 22.76
N GLY A 228 2.52 9.53 21.80
CA GLY A 228 3.88 9.05 22.06
C GLY A 228 4.82 10.08 22.71
N ARG A 229 4.39 11.35 22.81
CA ARG A 229 5.10 12.44 23.50
C ARG A 229 4.47 12.79 24.86
N GLY A 230 3.56 11.99 25.38
CA GLY A 230 2.94 12.19 26.69
C GLY A 230 1.88 13.30 26.72
N LYS A 231 1.31 13.70 25.58
CA LYS A 231 0.27 14.74 25.52
C LYS A 231 -1.09 14.12 25.21
N ASP A 232 -2.14 14.59 25.90
CA ASP A 232 -3.54 14.29 25.57
C ASP A 232 -4.01 15.10 24.35
N LYS A 233 -3.39 14.81 23.19
CA LYS A 233 -3.70 15.43 21.91
C LYS A 233 -3.20 14.52 20.78
N PHE A 234 -4.09 14.16 19.87
CA PHE A 234 -3.78 13.31 18.74
C PHE A 234 -4.27 13.93 17.42
N ASP A 235 -3.55 13.67 16.34
CA ASP A 235 -3.91 14.12 15.00
C ASP A 235 -4.49 12.93 14.23
N LEU A 236 -5.76 12.99 13.82
CA LEU A 236 -6.42 11.95 13.03
C LEU A 236 -6.78 12.47 11.64
N PRO A 237 -6.33 11.82 10.55
CA PRO A 237 -6.64 12.27 9.20
C PRO A 237 -8.15 12.17 8.90
N TYR A 238 -8.72 13.22 8.31
CA TYR A 238 -10.04 13.17 7.68
C TYR A 238 -9.96 13.30 6.16
N ARG A 239 -8.80 13.72 5.63
CA ARG A 239 -8.56 13.81 4.20
C ARG A 239 -7.07 13.74 3.88
N ILE A 240 -6.65 12.68 3.20
CA ILE A 240 -5.25 12.38 2.88
C ILE A 240 -5.12 11.85 1.44
N LYS A 241 -3.96 12.02 0.81
CA LYS A 241 -3.70 11.40 -0.51
C LYS A 241 -3.67 9.88 -0.36
N GLY A 242 -4.41 9.15 -1.20
CA GLY A 242 -4.68 7.72 -1.01
C GLY A 242 -3.42 6.84 -0.95
N ASN A 243 -2.40 7.17 -1.76
CA ASN A 243 -1.11 6.48 -1.74
C ASN A 243 -0.39 6.61 -0.38
N ASN A 244 -0.51 7.74 0.30
CA ASN A 244 0.15 7.99 1.56
C ASN A 244 -0.45 7.15 2.68
N TRP A 245 -1.79 7.16 2.82
CA TRP A 245 -2.48 6.45 3.90
C TRP A 245 -2.13 4.96 3.96
N GLU A 246 -2.22 4.28 2.81
CA GLU A 246 -1.90 2.87 2.70
C GLU A 246 -0.45 2.58 3.04
N ASN A 247 0.49 3.45 2.69
CA ASN A 247 1.91 3.24 3.01
C ASN A 247 2.20 3.28 4.52
N TYR A 248 1.34 3.92 5.32
CA TYR A 248 1.47 3.94 6.77
C TYR A 248 0.89 2.70 7.44
N HIS A 249 -0.20 2.18 6.88
CA HIS A 249 -0.94 1.09 7.50
C HIS A 249 -0.64 -0.26 6.87
N ASN A 250 -0.08 -0.31 5.66
CA ASN A 250 0.24 -1.53 4.93
C ASN A 250 1.73 -1.56 4.54
N PRO A 251 2.62 -2.11 5.39
CA PRO A 251 4.04 -2.23 5.08
C PRO A 251 4.35 -3.00 3.81
N ASP A 252 3.47 -3.91 3.38
CA ASP A 252 3.65 -4.66 2.13
C ASP A 252 3.60 -3.76 0.88
N LEU A 253 2.98 -2.57 1.02
CA LEU A 253 2.92 -1.53 -0.02
C LEU A 253 4.02 -0.47 0.12
N SER A 254 4.79 -0.48 1.22
CA SER A 254 5.79 0.54 1.57
C SER A 254 7.02 0.60 0.66
N ALA A 255 7.16 -0.35 -0.27
CA ALA A 255 8.11 -0.22 -1.36
C ALA A 255 7.58 0.86 -2.31
N TRP A 256 8.11 2.07 -2.18
CA TRP A 256 7.96 3.21 -3.08
C TRP A 256 8.22 2.88 -4.57
N TYR A 257 8.81 1.71 -4.88
CA TYR A 257 8.95 1.16 -6.23
C TYR A 257 7.86 0.17 -6.67
N LYS A 258 6.99 -0.31 -5.78
CA LYS A 258 5.85 -1.19 -6.09
C LYS A 258 4.54 -0.42 -6.30
N ILE A 259 4.64 0.84 -6.73
CA ILE A 259 3.49 1.67 -7.09
C ILE A 259 2.79 1.13 -8.37
N SER A 260 3.39 0.20 -9.09
CA SER A 260 2.84 -0.34 -10.34
C SER A 260 1.80 -1.47 -10.17
N LYS A 261 0.91 -1.40 -9.18
CA LYS A 261 -0.35 -2.19 -9.11
C LYS A 261 -1.47 -1.48 -8.32
N LYS A 262 -1.56 -0.15 -8.31
CA LYS A 262 -2.61 0.53 -7.51
C LYS A 262 -3.88 0.89 -8.30
N PRO A 263 -5.06 0.73 -7.67
CA PRO A 263 -6.32 1.40 -8.02
C PRO A 263 -6.38 2.89 -7.61
N PHE A 264 -5.26 3.53 -7.24
CA PHE A 264 -5.18 4.91 -6.75
C PHE A 264 -4.23 5.75 -7.61
N THR A 265 -4.62 6.97 -7.97
CA THR A 265 -3.72 7.96 -8.58
C THR A 265 -3.11 8.85 -7.49
N GLU A 266 -1.91 9.41 -7.71
CA GLU A 266 -1.23 10.32 -6.77
C GLU A 266 -2.04 11.59 -6.42
N GLU A 267 -3.10 11.85 -7.18
CA GLU A 267 -3.97 13.02 -7.07
C GLU A 267 -5.26 12.74 -6.26
N GLU A 268 -5.58 11.48 -5.96
CA GLU A 268 -6.83 11.16 -5.27
C GLU A 268 -6.73 11.45 -3.76
N TRP A 269 -7.55 12.39 -3.30
CA TRP A 269 -7.77 12.66 -1.89
C TRP A 269 -8.89 11.77 -1.36
N ASP A 270 -8.66 11.19 -0.19
CA ASP A 270 -9.60 10.25 0.41
C ASP A 270 -9.79 10.47 1.90
N ASN A 271 -10.92 9.97 2.43
CA ASN A 271 -11.19 9.91 3.86
C ASN A 271 -10.78 8.52 4.38
N PRO A 272 -9.63 8.40 5.06
CA PRO A 272 -9.10 7.10 5.45
C PRO A 272 -9.85 6.51 6.65
N PRO A 273 -9.95 5.18 6.74
CA PRO A 273 -10.47 4.50 7.91
C PRO A 273 -9.52 4.67 9.09
N ILE A 274 -9.98 5.05 10.28
CA ILE A 274 -9.05 5.20 11.42
C ILE A 274 -8.81 3.84 12.12
N MET A 275 -9.87 3.09 12.39
CA MET A 275 -9.86 1.78 13.02
C MET A 275 -9.80 0.69 11.96
N TRP A 276 -8.72 0.67 11.18
CA TRP A 276 -8.48 -0.41 10.23
C TRP A 276 -8.08 -1.69 10.96
N LEU A 277 -9.07 -2.58 11.17
CA LEU A 277 -8.89 -3.78 11.98
C LEU A 277 -8.00 -4.83 11.30
N LYS A 278 -7.09 -5.39 12.10
CA LYS A 278 -6.06 -6.37 11.78
C LYS A 278 -5.87 -7.33 12.94
N ASP A 279 -5.22 -8.45 12.64
CA ASP A 279 -4.75 -9.42 13.61
C ASP A 279 -3.31 -9.06 14.00
N TYR A 280 -3.18 -8.09 14.93
CA TYR A 280 -1.85 -7.75 15.43
C TYR A 280 -1.36 -8.84 16.37
N ASN A 281 -2.23 -9.42 17.19
CA ASN A 281 -1.79 -10.33 18.25
C ASN A 281 -1.48 -11.77 17.76
N GLY A 282 -1.93 -12.14 16.55
CA GLY A 282 -1.71 -13.43 15.91
C GLY A 282 -2.73 -14.52 16.25
N ASP A 283 -3.91 -14.18 16.77
CA ASP A 283 -4.96 -15.12 17.16
C ASP A 283 -5.93 -15.48 16.02
N GLY A 284 -5.70 -14.91 14.84
CA GLY A 284 -6.52 -15.12 13.65
C GLY A 284 -7.76 -14.23 13.59
N LYS A 285 -7.92 -13.26 14.50
CA LYS A 285 -9.06 -12.35 14.52
C LYS A 285 -8.66 -10.90 14.26
N LEU A 286 -9.48 -10.22 13.46
CA LEU A 286 -9.28 -8.82 13.10
C LEU A 286 -9.94 -7.92 14.16
N LEU A 287 -9.33 -7.83 15.35
CA LEU A 287 -9.90 -7.14 16.51
C LEU A 287 -9.03 -5.99 17.04
N GLU A 288 -7.87 -5.77 16.44
CA GLU A 288 -6.95 -4.69 16.79
C GLU A 288 -6.73 -3.72 15.63
N PHE A 289 -6.34 -2.49 15.96
CA PHE A 289 -5.89 -1.51 14.99
C PHE A 289 -4.66 -0.78 15.52
N GLY A 290 -3.86 -0.26 14.60
CA GLY A 290 -2.68 0.54 14.93
C GLY A 290 -3.01 2.03 14.89
N LEU A 291 -2.43 2.82 15.80
CA LEU A 291 -2.33 4.28 15.63
C LEU A 291 -0.87 4.69 15.47
N PHE A 292 -0.64 5.78 14.75
CA PHE A 292 0.67 6.19 14.28
C PHE A 292 0.89 7.68 14.55
N ASP A 293 1.76 8.02 15.50
CA ASP A 293 2.21 9.41 15.78
C ASP A 293 3.55 9.64 15.09
N GLN A 294 3.49 10.02 13.81
CA GLN A 294 4.68 10.37 13.05
C GLN A 294 5.12 11.80 13.37
N ILE A 295 6.17 11.90 14.18
CA ILE A 295 6.73 13.19 14.60
C ILE A 295 7.86 13.67 13.68
N ALA A 296 8.46 12.76 12.90
CA ALA A 296 9.50 13.06 11.92
C ALA A 296 9.60 11.94 10.87
N CYS A 297 10.38 12.15 9.80
CA CYS A 297 10.63 11.14 8.77
C CYS A 297 11.21 9.82 9.32
N MET A 298 12.04 9.92 10.36
CA MET A 298 12.55 8.75 11.09
C MET A 298 12.18 8.80 12.59
N GLY A 299 10.94 9.16 12.88
CA GLY A 299 10.40 9.12 14.24
C GLY A 299 8.92 8.85 14.18
N ILE A 300 8.54 7.59 14.38
CA ILE A 300 7.15 7.15 14.34
C ILE A 300 6.85 6.28 15.56
N TYR A 301 6.05 6.84 16.46
CA TYR A 301 5.50 6.06 17.55
C TYR A 301 4.26 5.32 17.05
N THR A 302 4.18 4.05 17.36
CA THR A 302 3.05 3.20 17.02
C THR A 302 2.48 2.58 18.29
N CYS A 303 1.15 2.51 18.39
CA CYS A 303 0.48 1.75 19.44
C CYS A 303 -0.52 0.77 18.83
N CYS A 304 -0.83 -0.30 19.55
CA CYS A 304 -1.86 -1.26 19.19
C CYS A 304 -3.00 -1.17 20.19
N ILE A 305 -4.20 -0.92 19.69
CA ILE A 305 -5.44 -0.83 20.48
C ILE A 305 -6.41 -1.85 19.92
N GLY A 306 -7.13 -2.56 20.77
CA GLY A 306 -8.15 -3.47 20.29
C GLY A 306 -8.98 -4.07 21.39
N TYR A 307 -9.90 -4.93 20.99
CA TYR A 307 -10.79 -5.61 21.92
C TYR A 307 -10.15 -6.89 22.47
N SER A 308 -10.06 -6.99 23.79
CA SER A 308 -9.71 -8.20 24.50
C SER A 308 -10.98 -9.00 24.82
N GLU A 309 -11.11 -10.17 24.21
CA GLU A 309 -12.20 -11.10 24.55
C GLU A 309 -12.10 -11.62 25.99
N LYS A 310 -10.87 -11.77 26.51
CA LYS A 310 -10.61 -12.27 27.87
C LYS A 310 -11.10 -11.27 28.92
N GLN A 311 -10.92 -9.98 28.69
CA GLN A 311 -11.31 -8.93 29.62
C GLN A 311 -12.68 -8.30 29.30
N ASP A 312 -13.22 -8.57 28.11
CA ASP A 312 -14.39 -7.87 27.55
C ASP A 312 -14.23 -6.36 27.57
N ASN A 313 -13.04 -5.88 27.22
CA ASN A 313 -12.66 -4.46 27.26
C ASN A 313 -11.87 -4.09 26.00
N VAL A 314 -11.91 -2.81 25.63
CA VAL A 314 -10.88 -2.25 24.75
C VAL A 314 -9.62 -1.96 25.57
N ILE A 315 -8.45 -2.41 25.09
CA ILE A 315 -7.17 -2.27 25.79
C ILE A 315 -6.07 -1.75 24.86
N PHE A 316 -5.01 -1.21 25.46
CA PHE A 316 -3.72 -1.12 24.80
C PHE A 316 -3.03 -2.48 24.86
N TYR A 317 -2.70 -3.05 23.71
CA TYR A 317 -1.78 -4.19 23.63
C TYR A 317 -0.35 -3.66 23.75
N LYS A 318 0.08 -3.48 25.01
CA LYS A 318 1.34 -2.82 25.37
C LYS A 318 2.56 -3.58 24.87
N VAL A 319 3.67 -2.87 24.68
CA VAL A 319 4.99 -3.45 24.39
C VAL A 319 5.91 -3.14 25.57
N ASP A 320 6.36 -4.16 26.31
CA ASP A 320 7.17 -3.99 27.52
C ASP A 320 6.61 -2.92 28.48
N ASP A 321 5.31 -3.04 28.80
CA ASP A 321 4.52 -2.12 29.65
C ASP A 321 4.31 -0.71 29.11
N LYS A 322 4.72 -0.42 27.87
CA LYS A 322 4.52 0.87 27.20
C LYS A 322 3.38 0.80 26.20
N ASP A 323 2.58 1.85 26.16
CA ASP A 323 1.49 1.96 25.19
C ASP A 323 2.03 2.24 23.77
N TRP A 324 3.18 2.89 23.66
CA TRP A 324 3.82 3.27 22.39
C TRP A 324 5.17 2.58 22.18
N ALA A 325 5.37 2.04 21.00
CA ALA A 325 6.61 1.44 20.52
C ALA A 325 7.08 2.11 19.23
N ASP A 326 8.40 2.23 19.07
CA ASP A 326 9.00 2.81 17.87
C ASP A 326 8.87 1.82 16.71
N TYR A 327 8.27 2.26 15.59
CA TYR A 327 8.07 1.53 14.33
C TYR A 327 7.27 0.21 14.36
N LEU A 328 7.16 -0.49 15.50
CA LEU A 328 6.72 -1.89 15.56
C LEU A 328 5.49 -2.21 14.68
N PHE A 329 4.38 -1.51 14.88
CA PHE A 329 3.12 -1.83 14.19
C PHE A 329 3.03 -1.25 12.77
N ARG A 330 4.02 -0.45 12.36
CA ARG A 330 4.23 -0.08 10.95
C ARG A 330 4.90 -1.21 10.20
N GLU A 331 5.73 -2.02 10.86
CA GLU A 331 6.52 -3.06 10.21
C GLU A 331 5.71 -4.32 9.92
N LYS A 332 6.14 -5.06 8.90
CA LYS A 332 5.52 -6.33 8.54
C LYS A 332 5.77 -7.35 9.65
N GLN A 333 4.70 -8.04 10.07
CA GLN A 333 4.84 -9.21 10.92
C GLN A 333 5.70 -10.28 10.24
N LYS A 334 6.64 -10.87 10.97
CA LYS A 334 7.40 -12.02 10.50
C LYS A 334 6.52 -13.27 10.43
N ARG A 335 5.62 -13.40 11.40
CA ARG A 335 4.55 -14.40 11.51
C ARG A 335 3.50 -13.90 12.50
N PRO A 336 2.30 -14.50 12.59
CA PRO A 336 1.25 -14.02 13.49
C PRO A 336 1.76 -13.76 14.92
N GLY A 337 1.54 -12.54 15.43
CA GLY A 337 1.96 -12.13 16.77
C GLY A 337 3.46 -11.94 16.97
N GLU A 338 4.28 -11.98 15.91
CA GLU A 338 5.74 -11.82 16.00
C GLU A 338 6.32 -10.87 14.94
N TRP A 339 7.22 -10.00 15.39
CA TRP A 339 7.93 -9.03 14.56
C TRP A 339 9.43 -9.23 14.68
N GLU A 340 10.11 -9.02 13.56
CA GLU A 340 11.56 -8.93 13.49
C GLU A 340 11.91 -7.93 12.40
N PHE A 341 12.50 -6.81 12.78
CA PHE A 341 12.83 -5.72 11.86
C PHE A 341 14.09 -4.98 12.31
N GLU A 342 14.63 -4.18 11.40
CA GLU A 342 15.81 -3.36 11.65
C GLU A 342 15.52 -1.91 11.26
N VAL A 343 16.00 -0.96 12.07
CA VAL A 343 15.93 0.48 11.79
C VAL A 343 17.35 1.04 11.76
N ASP A 344 17.72 1.66 10.63
CA ASP A 344 19.06 2.21 10.43
C ASP A 344 19.13 3.69 10.80
N TYR A 345 19.71 3.99 11.97
CA TYR A 345 19.94 5.36 12.43
C TYR A 345 21.36 5.87 12.12
N ARG A 346 22.21 5.11 11.41
CA ARG A 346 23.64 5.45 11.19
C ARG A 346 23.83 6.77 10.45
N GLY A 347 22.93 7.10 9.53
CA GLY A 347 22.93 8.40 8.83
C GLY A 347 22.66 9.62 9.73
N ARG A 348 22.40 9.41 11.03
CA ARG A 348 22.07 10.46 12.02
C ARG A 348 22.84 10.31 13.33
N GLY A 349 23.99 9.63 13.30
CA GLY A 349 24.83 9.42 14.48
C GLY A 349 24.33 8.34 15.44
N GLY A 350 23.33 7.54 15.03
CA GLY A 350 22.87 6.37 15.77
C GLY A 350 23.48 5.05 15.26
N GLY A 351 22.94 3.93 15.75
CA GLY A 351 23.30 2.58 15.31
C GLY A 351 22.24 1.93 14.41
N LEU A 352 22.46 0.68 14.06
CA LEU A 352 21.43 -0.19 13.49
C LEU A 352 20.68 -0.86 14.65
N ALA A 353 19.42 -0.49 14.86
CA ALA A 353 18.57 -1.09 15.87
C ALA A 353 17.93 -2.36 15.30
N LYS A 354 18.14 -3.51 15.95
CA LYS A 354 17.48 -4.76 15.59
C LYS A 354 16.46 -5.09 16.67
N THR A 355 15.22 -5.28 16.27
CA THR A 355 14.11 -5.47 17.21
C THR A 355 13.41 -6.79 16.92
N LYS A 356 13.20 -7.59 17.97
CA LYS A 356 12.37 -8.80 17.96
C LYS A 356 11.31 -8.66 19.02
N VAL A 357 10.05 -8.82 18.65
CA VAL A 357 8.92 -8.68 19.57
C VAL A 357 7.96 -9.85 19.37
N LYS A 358 7.43 -10.38 20.46
CA LYS A 358 6.48 -11.48 20.46
C LYS A 358 5.28 -11.20 21.36
N TYR A 359 4.09 -11.58 20.92
CA TYR A 359 2.88 -11.52 21.72
C TYR A 359 2.88 -12.60 22.83
N ASN A 360 2.56 -12.17 24.05
CA ASN A 360 2.31 -12.99 25.22
C ASN A 360 0.80 -13.02 25.50
N LYS A 361 0.14 -14.10 25.06
CA LYS A 361 -1.31 -14.29 25.22
C LYS A 361 -1.77 -14.34 26.68
N GLU A 362 -0.93 -14.82 27.59
CA GLU A 362 -1.32 -14.92 29.00
C GLU A 362 -1.44 -13.54 29.64
N LYS A 363 -0.52 -12.63 29.26
CA LYS A 363 -0.45 -11.24 29.76
C LYS A 363 -1.21 -10.23 28.91
N GLU A 364 -1.60 -10.60 27.69
CA GLU A 364 -2.21 -9.71 26.69
C GLU A 364 -1.33 -8.50 26.36
N CYS A 365 -0.03 -8.75 26.21
CA CYS A 365 0.97 -7.74 25.84
C CYS A 365 2.01 -8.33 24.88
N PHE A 366 2.79 -7.46 24.25
CA PHE A 366 3.97 -7.81 23.48
C PHE A 366 5.23 -7.63 24.32
N GLU A 367 6.19 -8.53 24.15
CA GLU A 367 7.46 -8.55 24.89
C GLU A 367 8.63 -8.52 23.90
N THR A 368 9.60 -7.64 24.14
CA THR A 368 10.85 -7.63 23.36
C THR A 368 11.70 -8.84 23.73
N VAL A 369 12.10 -9.59 22.70
CA VAL A 369 12.98 -10.76 22.84
C VAL A 369 14.43 -10.29 22.77
N LYS A 370 15.19 -10.56 23.84
CA LYS A 370 16.62 -10.22 23.92
C LYS A 370 17.50 -11.20 23.13
#